data_AF-A0A835PW32-F1
#
_entry.id   AF-A0A835PW32-F1
#
_cell.length_a   1.000
_cell.length_b   1.000
_cell.length_c   1.000
_cell.angle_alpha   90.00
_cell.angle_beta   90.00
_cell.angle_gamma   90.00
#
_symmetry.space_group_name_H-M   'P 1'
#
loop_
_entity.id
_entity.type
_entity.pdbx_description
1 polymer ?
#
loop_
_entity_poly.entity_id
_entity_poly.type
_entity_poly.pdbx_seq_one_letter_code
_entity_poly.pdbx_strand_id
1 'polypeptide(L)'
;MLWDPIRRDVVCNDSYAIIEFLNSVAPPGRDLAPPHLRDDIHRWNRLVYSSINNGVYRCGFAQSQAAYDIAVEELFAALDTVEANLAESRFLCGDELTLADVCLFTTLIRFDAVYHVLFRCTKRKLVEYPNLHGYTREIYQMPGVKETCDLDAIRDAYYGSLFPLNPSGIRPAMPDSAREMELLSLPHNRGAISSSSRKEHEAMAKFF
;
A
#
# COMPACT_ATOMS: atom_id res chain seq x y z
N MET A 1 17.92 2.23 -0.40
CA MET A 1 19.22 2.29 0.30
C MET A 1 19.63 3.74 0.43
N LEU A 2 19.96 4.17 1.65
CA LEU A 2 20.57 5.48 1.93
C LEU A 2 22.09 5.31 1.93
N TRP A 3 22.77 6.07 1.08
CA TRP A 3 24.20 5.95 0.81
C TRP A 3 24.92 7.26 1.12
N ASP A 4 26.06 7.17 1.80
CA ASP A 4 26.95 8.31 2.00
C ASP A 4 28.01 8.34 0.88
N PRO A 5 27.98 9.33 -0.03
CA PRO A 5 28.94 9.39 -1.14
C PRO A 5 30.36 9.80 -0.71
N ILE A 6 30.52 10.46 0.44
CA ILE A 6 31.81 10.89 0.98
C ILE A 6 32.50 9.71 1.63
N ARG A 7 31.79 9.02 2.53
CA ARG A 7 32.30 7.82 3.22
C ARG A 7 32.31 6.58 2.33
N ARG A 8 31.55 6.61 1.23
CA ARG A 8 31.31 5.46 0.34
C ARG A 8 30.78 4.25 1.10
N ASP A 9 29.75 4.47 1.91
CA ASP A 9 29.18 3.42 2.77
C ASP A 9 27.64 3.48 2.83
N VAL A 10 27.03 2.33 3.14
CA VAL A 10 25.59 2.20 3.34
C VAL A 10 25.25 2.72 4.72
N VAL A 11 24.49 3.81 4.79
CA VAL A 11 24.00 4.37 6.06
C VAL A 11 22.82 3.56 6.58
N CYS A 12 21.88 3.22 5.70
CA CYS A 12 20.69 2.47 6.05
C CYS A 12 20.13 1.74 4.83
N ASN A 13 19.66 0.51 5.02
CA ASN A 13 18.90 -0.24 4.02
C ASN A 13 17.49 -0.66 4.51
N ASP A 14 17.11 -0.27 5.73
CA ASP A 14 15.74 -0.41 6.22
C ASP A 14 14.86 0.71 5.65
N SER A 15 13.88 0.33 4.83
CA SER A 15 13.01 1.29 4.15
C SER A 15 12.17 2.12 5.13
N TYR A 16 11.71 1.53 6.23
CA TYR A 16 10.85 2.23 7.19
C TYR A 16 11.67 3.26 7.98
N ALA A 17 12.87 2.88 8.44
CA ALA A 17 13.79 3.81 9.08
C ALA A 17 14.18 4.97 8.15
N ILE A 18 14.34 4.72 6.84
CA ILE A 18 14.61 5.78 5.86
C ILE A 18 13.45 6.76 5.75
N ILE A 19 12.20 6.29 5.61
CA ILE A 19 11.05 7.22 5.48
C ILE A 19 10.77 7.97 6.77
N GLU A 20 11.03 7.39 7.95
CA GLU A 20 10.96 8.10 9.23
C GLU A 20 12.03 9.21 9.31
N PHE A 21 13.26 8.91 8.88
CA PHE A 21 14.33 9.91 8.80
C PHE A 21 13.94 11.05 7.84
N LEU A 22 13.46 10.73 6.63
CA LEU A 22 13.03 11.73 5.66
C LEU A 22 11.87 12.59 6.19
N ASN A 23 10.93 11.99 6.92
CA ASN A 23 9.86 12.73 7.59
C ASN A 23 10.40 13.70 8.65
N SER A 24 11.40 13.27 9.44
CA SER A 24 11.99 14.11 10.49
C SER A 24 12.69 15.38 9.99
N VAL A 25 13.11 15.39 8.72
CA VAL A 25 13.76 16.54 8.07
C VAL A 25 12.85 17.25 7.06
N ALA A 26 11.57 16.88 7.00
CA ALA A 26 10.61 17.48 6.09
C ALA A 26 10.32 18.95 6.45
N PRO A 27 10.03 19.81 5.46
CA PRO A 27 9.60 21.18 5.74
C PRO A 27 8.34 21.23 6.61
N PRO A 28 8.13 22.31 7.40
CA PRO A 28 6.91 22.50 8.18
C PRO A 28 5.65 22.33 7.33
N GLY A 29 4.63 21.67 7.90
CA GLY A 29 3.37 21.38 7.21
C GLY A 29 3.39 20.14 6.31
N ARG A 30 4.47 19.33 6.35
CA ARG A 30 4.57 18.04 5.64
C ARG A 30 4.94 16.87 6.57
N ASP A 31 4.45 16.91 7.80
CA ASP A 31 4.67 15.83 8.77
C ASP A 31 3.64 14.70 8.55
N LEU A 32 4.13 13.56 8.07
CA LEU A 32 3.35 12.32 7.87
C LEU A 32 3.38 11.40 9.09
N ALA A 33 4.05 11.78 10.17
CA ALA A 33 4.07 11.05 11.43
C ALA A 33 3.87 11.98 12.64
N PRO A 34 2.77 12.77 12.66
CA PRO A 34 2.56 13.72 13.73
C PRO A 34 2.39 12.99 15.07
N PRO A 35 2.91 13.53 16.19
CA PRO A 35 2.96 12.82 17.46
C PRO A 35 1.60 12.29 17.95
N HIS A 36 0.51 13.01 17.64
CA HIS A 36 -0.83 12.65 18.07
C HIS A 36 -1.45 11.46 17.31
N LEU A 37 -0.88 11.06 16.16
CA LEU A 37 -1.30 9.86 15.39
C LEU A 37 -0.31 8.69 15.53
N ARG A 38 0.74 8.84 16.34
CA ARG A 38 1.85 7.86 16.43
C ARG A 38 1.36 6.45 16.70
N ASP A 39 0.45 6.26 17.66
CA ASP A 39 -0.04 4.93 18.03
C ASP A 39 -0.91 4.31 16.93
N ASP A 40 -1.71 5.11 16.24
CA ASP A 40 -2.52 4.68 15.09
C ASP A 40 -1.62 4.28 13.91
N ILE A 41 -0.59 5.08 13.61
CA ILE A 41 0.40 4.79 12.58
C ILE A 41 1.09 3.45 12.89
N HIS A 42 1.55 3.25 14.12
CA HIS A 42 2.20 1.99 14.52
C HIS A 42 1.25 0.79 14.45
N ARG A 43 -0.02 0.97 14.82
CA ARG A 43 -1.04 -0.09 14.70
C ARG A 43 -1.23 -0.48 13.24
N TRP A 44 -1.48 0.50 12.37
CA TRP A 44 -1.71 0.24 10.94
C TRP A 44 -0.47 -0.30 10.25
N ASN A 45 0.72 0.25 10.51
CA ASN A 45 1.96 -0.24 9.92
C ASN A 45 2.25 -1.69 10.29
N ARG A 46 1.95 -2.13 11.52
CA ARG A 46 2.09 -3.56 11.87
C ARG A 46 1.24 -4.44 10.98
N LEU A 47 -0.06 -4.14 10.84
CA LEU A 47 -0.98 -4.90 9.99
C LEU A 47 -0.56 -4.85 8.51
N VAL A 48 -0.30 -3.64 8.01
CA VAL A 48 0.06 -3.39 6.61
C VAL A 48 1.37 -4.12 6.27
N TYR A 49 2.40 -4.02 7.11
CA TYR A 49 3.66 -4.72 6.87
C TYR A 49 3.50 -6.24 6.90
N SER A 50 2.96 -6.79 8.01
CA SER A 50 2.94 -8.25 8.22
C SER A 50 2.04 -8.97 7.23
N SER A 51 0.86 -8.41 6.98
CA SER A 51 -0.24 -9.12 6.33
C SER A 51 -0.49 -8.64 4.91
N ILE A 52 -0.02 -7.46 4.51
CA ILE A 52 -0.23 -6.92 3.16
C ILE A 52 1.08 -6.80 2.39
N ASN A 53 2.02 -5.96 2.83
CA ASN A 53 3.30 -5.77 2.13
C ASN A 53 4.09 -7.07 2.05
N ASN A 54 4.27 -7.78 3.17
CA ASN A 54 4.91 -9.09 3.19
C ASN A 54 3.92 -10.21 2.80
N GLY A 55 2.61 -10.02 3.04
CA GLY A 55 1.58 -11.02 2.75
C GLY A 55 1.53 -11.43 1.27
N VAL A 56 1.62 -10.47 0.34
CA VAL A 56 1.65 -10.77 -1.10
C VAL A 56 2.89 -11.60 -1.48
N TYR A 57 4.05 -11.33 -0.87
CA TYR A 57 5.27 -12.11 -1.09
C TYR A 57 5.15 -13.51 -0.49
N ARG A 58 4.56 -13.64 0.70
CA ARG A 58 4.28 -14.96 1.30
C ARG A 58 3.37 -15.80 0.41
N CYS A 59 2.37 -15.18 -0.25
CA CYS A 59 1.56 -15.86 -1.26
C CYS A 59 2.41 -16.31 -2.45
N GLY A 60 3.15 -15.38 -3.06
CA GLY A 60 3.92 -15.64 -4.28
C GLY A 60 5.00 -16.70 -4.10
N PHE A 61 5.73 -16.66 -2.98
CA PHE A 61 6.87 -17.54 -2.69
C PHE A 61 6.51 -18.78 -1.86
N ALA A 62 5.23 -19.02 -1.57
CA ALA A 62 4.80 -20.22 -0.86
C ALA A 62 5.29 -21.50 -1.57
N GLN A 63 5.92 -22.39 -0.81
CA GLN A 63 6.47 -23.66 -1.32
C GLN A 63 5.53 -24.86 -1.07
N SER A 64 4.35 -24.62 -0.47
CA SER A 64 3.31 -25.63 -0.26
C SER A 64 1.93 -25.00 -0.33
N GLN A 65 0.93 -25.82 -0.67
CA GLN A 65 -0.46 -25.38 -0.72
C GLN A 65 -0.93 -24.85 0.64
N ALA A 66 -0.63 -25.54 1.73
CA ALA A 66 -1.02 -25.11 3.07
C ALA A 66 -0.40 -23.75 3.47
N ALA A 67 0.86 -23.49 3.11
CA ALA A 67 1.50 -22.20 3.38
C ALA A 67 0.87 -21.07 2.55
N TYR A 68 0.53 -21.37 1.29
CA TYR A 68 -0.19 -20.44 0.42
C TYR A 68 -1.59 -20.15 0.95
N ASP A 69 -2.36 -21.16 1.36
CA ASP A 69 -3.73 -21.03 1.86
C ASP A 69 -3.79 -20.12 3.09
N ILE A 70 -2.87 -20.31 4.04
CA ILE A 70 -2.73 -19.44 5.21
C ILE A 70 -2.39 -18.00 4.78
N ALA A 71 -1.38 -17.83 3.92
CA ALA A 71 -0.93 -16.50 3.51
C ALA A 71 -2.02 -15.72 2.76
N VAL A 72 -2.77 -16.39 1.86
CA VAL A 72 -3.83 -15.76 1.09
C VAL A 72 -5.07 -15.50 1.94
N GLU A 73 -5.36 -16.30 2.96
CA GLU A 73 -6.40 -15.99 3.94
C GLU A 73 -6.05 -14.76 4.78
N GLU A 74 -4.83 -14.71 5.34
CA GLU A 74 -4.35 -13.57 6.13
C GLU A 74 -4.30 -12.27 5.31
N LEU A 75 -3.83 -12.33 4.06
CA LEU A 75 -3.77 -11.18 3.16
C LEU A 75 -5.16 -10.58 2.92
N PHE A 76 -6.12 -11.42 2.51
CA PHE A 76 -7.44 -10.93 2.16
C PHE A 76 -8.24 -10.50 3.40
N ALA A 77 -8.06 -11.14 4.55
CA ALA A 77 -8.63 -10.67 5.82
C ALA A 77 -8.09 -9.28 6.22
N ALA A 78 -6.79 -9.02 5.99
CA ALA A 78 -6.20 -7.71 6.22
C ALA A 78 -6.71 -6.66 5.23
N LEU A 79 -6.83 -7.00 3.93
CA LEU A 79 -7.42 -6.12 2.93
C LEU A 79 -8.87 -5.78 3.26
N ASP A 80 -9.68 -6.75 3.69
CA ASP A 80 -11.07 -6.54 4.10
C ASP A 80 -11.16 -5.64 5.35
N THR A 81 -10.22 -5.78 6.30
CA THR A 81 -10.12 -4.90 7.47
C THR A 81 -9.83 -3.45 7.05
N VAL A 82 -8.89 -3.26 6.12
CA VAL A 82 -8.55 -1.92 5.60
C VAL A 82 -9.69 -1.34 4.77
N GLU A 83 -10.34 -2.14 3.93
CA GLU A 83 -11.51 -1.75 3.15
C GLU A 83 -12.62 -1.21 4.05
N ALA A 84 -12.94 -1.93 5.14
CA ALA A 84 -13.94 -1.51 6.11
C ALA A 84 -13.55 -0.19 6.80
N ASN A 85 -12.28 -0.02 7.20
CA ASN A 85 -11.81 1.24 7.78
C ASN A 85 -11.92 2.41 6.79
N LEU A 86 -11.55 2.18 5.53
CA LEU A 86 -11.58 3.20 4.48
C LEU A 86 -13.00 3.54 4.00
N ALA A 87 -14.02 2.77 4.39
CA ALA A 87 -15.41 3.14 4.20
C ALA A 87 -15.84 4.30 5.11
N GLU A 88 -15.23 4.41 6.29
CA GLU A 88 -15.60 5.40 7.31
C GLU A 88 -14.53 6.49 7.52
N SER A 89 -13.32 6.29 7.00
CA SER A 89 -12.19 7.20 7.18
C SER A 89 -11.52 7.45 5.84
N ARG A 90 -11.07 8.69 5.61
CA ARG A 90 -10.45 9.07 4.35
C ARG A 90 -9.12 8.33 4.13
N PHE A 91 -8.32 8.24 5.18
CA PHE A 91 -7.02 7.57 5.28
C PHE A 91 -7.01 6.57 6.45
N LEU A 92 -5.92 5.81 6.61
CA LEU A 92 -5.81 4.79 7.66
C LEU A 92 -5.97 5.38 9.06
N CYS A 93 -5.36 6.53 9.33
CA CYS A 93 -5.38 7.20 10.63
C CYS A 93 -6.48 8.28 10.75
N GLY A 94 -7.51 8.26 9.90
CA GLY A 94 -8.59 9.25 9.91
C GLY A 94 -8.56 10.17 8.69
N ASP A 95 -8.44 11.47 8.92
CA ASP A 95 -8.55 12.50 7.85
C ASP A 95 -7.21 12.99 7.30
N GLU A 96 -6.11 12.62 7.94
CA GLU A 96 -4.76 13.03 7.57
C GLU A 96 -4.00 11.88 6.90
N LEU A 97 -3.26 12.18 5.83
CA LEU A 97 -2.34 11.24 5.19
C LEU A 97 -1.13 11.03 6.10
N THR A 98 -0.76 9.78 6.35
CA THR A 98 0.35 9.40 7.24
C THR A 98 1.35 8.46 6.57
N LEU A 99 2.45 8.15 7.25
CA LEU A 99 3.41 7.13 6.79
C LEU A 99 2.77 5.75 6.61
N ALA A 100 1.72 5.43 7.35
CA ALA A 100 0.99 4.17 7.16
C ALA A 100 0.34 4.10 5.77
N ASP A 101 -0.19 5.23 5.31
CA ASP A 101 -0.84 5.32 4.01
C ASP A 101 0.17 5.15 2.87
N VAL A 102 1.34 5.77 3.02
CA VAL A 102 2.47 5.64 2.09
C VAL A 102 2.91 4.18 1.99
N CYS A 103 3.06 3.49 3.12
CA CYS A 103 3.47 2.08 3.14
C CYS A 103 2.44 1.18 2.44
N LEU A 104 1.15 1.39 2.69
CA LEU A 104 0.08 0.62 2.05
C LEU A 104 0.02 0.88 0.53
N PHE A 105 0.07 2.15 0.12
CA PHE A 105 -0.07 2.57 -1.28
C PHE A 105 0.90 1.82 -2.21
N THR A 106 2.15 1.63 -1.76
CA THR A 106 3.18 0.94 -2.56
C THR A 106 2.80 -0.51 -2.91
N THR A 107 2.04 -1.20 -2.06
CA THR A 107 1.53 -2.53 -2.41
C THR A 107 0.30 -2.44 -3.30
N LEU A 108 -0.64 -1.54 -3.01
CA LEU A 108 -1.90 -1.43 -3.76
C LEU A 108 -1.66 -1.11 -5.25
N ILE A 109 -0.80 -0.14 -5.55
CA ILE A 109 -0.50 0.26 -6.94
C ILE A 109 0.07 -0.87 -7.81
N ARG A 110 0.62 -1.92 -7.18
CA ARG A 110 1.20 -3.09 -7.85
C ARG A 110 0.27 -4.30 -7.86
N PHE A 111 -0.85 -4.24 -7.15
CA PHE A 111 -1.66 -5.41 -6.84
C PHE A 111 -2.24 -6.07 -8.09
N ASP A 112 -3.04 -5.35 -8.87
CA ASP A 112 -3.67 -5.91 -10.07
C ASP A 112 -2.67 -6.13 -11.20
N ALA A 113 -1.66 -5.25 -11.32
CA ALA A 113 -0.64 -5.31 -12.36
C ALA A 113 0.34 -6.48 -12.19
N VAL A 114 0.56 -6.95 -10.96
CA VAL A 114 1.57 -7.98 -10.65
C VAL A 114 1.03 -9.02 -9.68
N TYR A 115 0.74 -8.65 -8.44
CA TYR A 115 0.56 -9.62 -7.35
C TYR A 115 -0.66 -10.53 -7.55
N HIS A 116 -1.73 -10.00 -8.13
CA HIS A 116 -2.93 -10.74 -8.46
C HIS A 116 -2.60 -11.96 -9.33
N VAL A 117 -1.79 -11.79 -10.38
CA VAL A 117 -1.46 -12.87 -11.31
C VAL A 117 -0.19 -13.61 -10.89
N LEU A 118 0.94 -12.90 -10.75
CA LEU A 118 2.24 -13.52 -10.51
C LEU A 118 2.33 -14.17 -9.12
N PHE A 119 1.77 -13.53 -8.09
CA PHE A 119 1.78 -14.05 -6.72
C PHE A 119 0.51 -14.82 -6.36
N ARG A 120 -0.36 -15.06 -7.36
CA ARG A 120 -1.63 -15.78 -7.21
C ARG A 120 -2.55 -15.15 -6.16
N CYS A 121 -2.47 -13.85 -5.91
CA CYS A 121 -3.38 -13.15 -5.00
C CYS A 121 -4.75 -12.93 -5.67
N THR A 122 -5.47 -14.01 -6.02
CA THR A 122 -6.58 -14.00 -6.98
C THR A 122 -7.99 -14.04 -6.37
N LYS A 123 -8.16 -13.94 -5.04
CA LYS A 123 -9.51 -13.99 -4.44
C LYS A 123 -10.38 -12.80 -4.88
N ARG A 124 -9.77 -11.64 -5.07
CA ARG A 124 -10.40 -10.40 -5.55
C ARG A 124 -9.33 -9.45 -6.08
N LYS A 125 -9.61 -8.73 -7.16
CA LYS A 125 -8.78 -7.63 -7.67
C LYS A 125 -8.93 -6.39 -6.81
N LEU A 126 -7.92 -5.54 -6.79
CA LEU A 126 -7.98 -4.24 -6.12
C LEU A 126 -9.11 -3.39 -6.67
N VAL A 127 -9.32 -3.36 -8.00
CA VAL A 127 -10.40 -2.57 -8.63
C VAL A 127 -11.81 -2.95 -8.13
N GLU A 128 -11.99 -4.15 -7.58
CA GLU A 128 -13.25 -4.65 -7.04
C GLU A 128 -13.48 -4.25 -5.57
N TYR A 129 -12.49 -3.62 -4.93
CA TYR A 129 -12.62 -3.00 -3.61
C TYR A 129 -12.93 -1.51 -3.75
N PRO A 130 -14.17 -1.04 -3.52
CA PRO A 130 -14.54 0.34 -3.81
C PRO A 130 -13.73 1.36 -2.98
N ASN A 131 -13.49 1.10 -1.69
CA ASN A 131 -12.78 2.04 -0.83
C ASN A 131 -11.27 2.00 -1.06
N LEU A 132 -10.64 0.82 -1.09
CA LEU A 132 -9.22 0.65 -1.40
C LEU A 132 -8.86 1.18 -2.79
N HIS A 133 -9.68 0.90 -3.81
CA HIS A 133 -9.43 1.40 -5.16
C HIS A 133 -9.58 2.92 -5.21
N GLY A 134 -10.65 3.48 -4.60
CA GLY A 134 -10.80 4.94 -4.47
C GLY A 134 -9.63 5.58 -3.73
N TYR A 135 -9.17 4.97 -2.65
CA TYR A 135 -8.06 5.42 -1.82
C TYR A 135 -6.74 5.41 -2.61
N THR A 136 -6.51 4.36 -3.39
CA THR A 136 -5.33 4.26 -4.26
C THR A 136 -5.35 5.36 -5.33
N ARG A 137 -6.51 5.63 -5.94
CA ARG A 137 -6.67 6.73 -6.91
C ARG A 137 -6.41 8.09 -6.28
N GLU A 138 -6.92 8.33 -5.08
CA GLU A 138 -6.71 9.58 -4.35
C GLU A 138 -5.22 9.85 -4.12
N ILE A 139 -4.47 8.88 -3.59
CA ILE A 139 -3.03 9.03 -3.34
C ILE A 139 -2.27 9.19 -4.66
N TYR A 140 -2.60 8.39 -5.69
CA TYR A 140 -1.98 8.49 -7.01
C TYR A 140 -2.16 9.89 -7.65
N GLN A 141 -3.29 10.54 -7.40
CA GLN A 141 -3.60 11.88 -7.93
C GLN A 141 -2.98 13.02 -7.11
N MET A 142 -2.31 12.73 -5.99
CA MET A 142 -1.62 13.77 -5.23
C MET A 142 -0.41 14.33 -6.02
N PRO A 143 -0.10 15.63 -5.88
CA PRO A 143 0.99 16.25 -6.62
C PRO A 143 2.32 15.52 -6.44
N GLY A 144 2.94 15.11 -7.55
CA GLY A 144 4.24 14.43 -7.55
C GLY A 144 4.19 12.91 -7.37
N VAL A 145 3.04 12.31 -7.03
CA VAL A 145 2.95 10.86 -6.79
C VAL A 145 2.90 10.08 -8.09
N LYS A 146 2.11 10.52 -9.06
CA LYS A 146 1.98 9.86 -10.38
C LYS A 146 3.33 9.69 -11.07
N GLU A 147 4.22 10.67 -10.96
CA GLU A 147 5.55 10.67 -11.56
C GLU A 147 6.49 9.62 -10.94
N THR A 148 6.16 9.10 -9.76
CA THR A 148 6.89 8.01 -9.10
C THR A 148 6.39 6.62 -9.49
N CYS A 149 5.31 6.55 -10.28
CA CYS A 149 4.62 5.31 -10.63
C CYS A 149 4.87 4.92 -12.09
N ASP A 150 5.85 4.06 -12.31
CA ASP A 150 6.13 3.46 -13.63
C ASP A 150 5.65 2.00 -13.65
N LEU A 151 4.44 1.78 -14.16
CA LEU A 151 3.82 0.44 -14.20
C LEU A 151 4.52 -0.51 -15.16
N ASP A 152 5.12 -0.01 -16.23
CA ASP A 152 5.87 -0.85 -17.16
C ASP A 152 7.16 -1.32 -16.50
N ALA A 153 7.94 -0.41 -15.91
CA ALA A 153 9.14 -0.77 -15.14
C ALA A 153 8.83 -1.73 -13.98
N ILE A 154 7.67 -1.57 -13.32
CA ILE A 154 7.20 -2.52 -12.31
C ILE A 154 6.98 -3.91 -12.95
N ARG A 155 6.18 -4.00 -14.01
CA ARG A 155 5.89 -5.29 -14.68
C ARG A 155 7.16 -5.94 -15.22
N ASP A 156 8.04 -5.15 -15.83
CA ASP A 156 9.39 -5.52 -16.27
C ASP A 156 10.17 -6.23 -15.16
N ALA A 157 10.30 -5.59 -14.00
CA ALA A 157 11.07 -6.11 -12.89
C ALA A 157 10.48 -7.43 -12.36
N TYR A 158 9.17 -7.48 -12.12
CA TYR A 158 8.54 -8.64 -11.50
C TYR A 158 8.44 -9.84 -12.45
N TYR A 159 7.95 -9.66 -13.68
CA TYR A 159 7.81 -10.79 -14.60
C TYR A 159 9.14 -11.19 -15.24
N GLY A 160 10.08 -10.27 -15.41
CA GLY A 160 11.37 -10.54 -16.07
C GLY A 160 12.47 -11.04 -15.13
N SER A 161 12.51 -10.59 -13.88
CA SER A 161 13.67 -10.81 -12.99
C SER A 161 13.38 -11.65 -11.75
N LEU A 162 12.12 -11.93 -11.44
CA LEU A 162 11.75 -12.56 -10.17
C LEU A 162 11.73 -14.10 -10.25
N PHE A 163 12.93 -14.68 -10.27
CA PHE A 163 13.14 -16.12 -10.10
C PHE A 163 12.84 -16.56 -8.65
N PRO A 164 12.21 -17.73 -8.40
CA PRO A 164 11.80 -18.77 -9.35
C PRO A 164 10.38 -18.64 -9.88
N LEU A 165 9.68 -17.53 -9.64
CA LEU A 165 8.23 -17.44 -9.84
C LEU A 165 7.81 -17.42 -11.31
N ASN A 166 8.63 -16.85 -12.20
CA ASN A 166 8.38 -16.84 -13.64
C ASN A 166 9.62 -17.22 -14.45
N PRO A 167 10.01 -18.51 -14.51
CA PRO A 167 11.26 -18.92 -15.17
C PRO A 167 11.33 -18.59 -16.66
N SER A 168 10.18 -18.46 -17.34
CA SER A 168 10.13 -18.13 -18.77
C SER A 168 10.35 -16.65 -19.06
N GLY A 169 10.22 -15.76 -18.07
CA GLY A 169 10.26 -14.31 -18.26
C GLY A 169 9.11 -13.75 -19.09
N ILE A 170 8.14 -14.59 -19.48
CA ILE A 170 7.01 -14.17 -20.33
C ILE A 170 6.08 -13.28 -19.51
N ARG A 171 5.68 -12.15 -20.10
CA ARG A 171 4.69 -11.26 -19.50
C ARG A 171 3.29 -11.67 -19.93
N PRO A 172 2.32 -11.69 -19.02
CA PRO A 172 0.92 -11.85 -19.41
C PRO A 172 0.49 -10.66 -20.29
N ALA A 173 -0.40 -10.94 -21.24
CA ALA A 173 -1.11 -9.88 -21.95
C ALA A 173 -2.06 -9.19 -20.98
N MET A 174 -1.64 -8.03 -20.47
CA MET A 174 -2.42 -7.19 -19.56
C MET A 174 -3.01 -6.01 -20.33
N PRO A 175 -4.05 -5.33 -19.81
CA PRO A 175 -4.43 -4.02 -20.31
C PRO A 175 -3.21 -3.10 -20.39
N ASP A 176 -3.21 -2.24 -21.41
CA ASP A 176 -2.18 -1.22 -21.61
C ASP A 176 -1.93 -0.45 -20.30
N SER A 177 -0.66 -0.25 -19.93
CA SER A 177 -0.28 0.52 -18.75
C SER A 177 -0.88 1.92 -18.80
N ALA A 178 -0.94 2.54 -19.99
CA ALA A 178 -1.58 3.82 -20.20
C ALA A 178 -3.08 3.79 -19.82
N ARG A 179 -3.77 2.69 -20.12
CA ARG A 179 -5.19 2.49 -19.76
C ARG A 179 -5.36 2.33 -18.25
N GLU A 180 -4.48 1.60 -17.58
CA GLU A 180 -4.52 1.49 -16.10
C GLU A 180 -4.24 2.84 -15.43
N MET A 181 -3.26 3.60 -15.93
CA MET A 181 -2.96 4.95 -15.45
C MET A 181 -4.11 5.93 -15.68
N GLU A 182 -4.87 5.77 -16.76
CA GLU A 182 -6.09 6.53 -17.03
C GLU A 182 -7.19 6.20 -16.01
N LEU A 183 -7.41 4.91 -15.72
CA LEU A 183 -8.36 4.47 -14.68
C LEU A 183 -7.99 5.04 -13.31
N LEU A 184 -6.70 5.08 -12.98
CA LEU A 184 -6.20 5.68 -11.74
C LEU A 184 -6.41 7.20 -11.66
N SER A 185 -6.58 7.85 -12.82
CA SER A 185 -6.83 9.29 -12.92
C SER A 185 -8.32 9.66 -12.87
N LEU A 186 -9.23 8.68 -12.83
CA LEU A 186 -10.67 8.93 -12.69
C LEU A 186 -11.01 9.46 -11.29
N PRO A 187 -12.10 10.26 -11.15
CA PRO A 187 -12.53 10.75 -9.84
C PRO A 187 -12.62 9.65 -8.77
N HIS A 188 -12.02 9.92 -7.61
CA HIS A 188 -12.00 8.98 -6.50
C HIS A 188 -13.20 9.14 -5.56
N ASN A 189 -13.85 10.32 -5.54
CA ASN A 189 -15.03 10.64 -4.71
C ASN A 189 -14.81 10.48 -3.19
N ARG A 190 -13.56 10.51 -2.71
CA ARG A 190 -13.23 10.35 -1.28
C ARG A 190 -13.05 11.66 -0.51
N GLY A 191 -12.99 12.80 -1.20
CA GLY A 191 -12.82 14.11 -0.56
C GLY A 191 -13.96 14.52 0.39
N ALA A 192 -15.12 13.85 0.32
CA ALA A 192 -16.27 14.07 1.20
C ALA A 192 -16.30 13.13 2.42
N ILE A 193 -15.41 12.13 2.48
CA ILE A 193 -15.31 11.21 3.62
C ILE A 193 -14.52 11.94 4.72
N SER A 194 -15.13 12.11 5.90
CA SER A 194 -14.45 12.62 7.09
C SER A 194 -14.72 11.70 8.29
N SER A 195 -13.66 11.45 9.06
CA SER A 195 -13.64 10.65 10.27
C SER A 195 -14.33 11.30 11.49
N SER A 196 -14.84 12.52 11.36
CA SER A 196 -15.52 13.25 12.44
C SER A 196 -16.70 12.47 13.04
N SER A 197 -17.40 11.66 12.24
CA SER A 197 -18.51 10.81 12.67
C SER A 197 -18.10 9.62 13.56
N ARG A 198 -16.83 9.20 13.52
CA ARG A 198 -16.30 8.06 14.29
C ARG A 198 -15.82 8.45 15.69
N LYS A 199 -15.15 9.60 15.81
CA LYS A 199 -14.68 10.11 17.12
C LYS A 199 -15.84 10.40 18.08
N GLU A 200 -17.00 10.81 17.56
CA GLU A 200 -18.21 11.02 18.36
C GLU A 200 -18.78 9.70 18.90
N HIS A 201 -18.85 8.65 18.07
CA HIS A 201 -19.34 7.33 18.49
C HIS A 201 -18.40 6.62 19.45
N GLU A 202 -17.08 6.64 19.22
CA GLU A 202 -16.10 6.03 20.12
C GLU A 202 -15.97 6.78 21.45
N ALA A 203 -16.15 8.11 21.45
CA ALA A 203 -16.24 8.89 22.68
C ALA A 203 -17.48 8.50 23.49
N MET A 204 -18.65 8.37 22.85
CA MET A 204 -19.89 7.95 23.53
C MET A 204 -19.82 6.50 24.05
N ALA A 205 -19.16 5.59 23.33
CA ALA A 205 -19.02 4.19 23.74
C ALA A 205 -18.09 3.98 24.95
N LYS A 206 -17.22 4.96 25.29
CA LYS A 206 -16.41 4.94 26.53
C LYS A 206 -17.17 5.41 27.77
N PHE A 207 -18.40 5.91 27.62
CA PHE A 207 -19.27 6.37 28.71
C PHE A 207 -20.37 5.35 29.09
N PHE A 208 -20.34 4.15 28.53
CA PHE A 208 -21.18 3.00 28.89
C PHE A 208 -20.32 1.78 29.20
#